data_AF-A0A970CEJ0-F1
#
_entry.id   AF-A0A970CEJ0-F1
#
_cell.length_a   1.000
_cell.length_b   1.000
_cell.length_c   1.000
_cell.angle_alpha   90.00
_cell.angle_beta   90.00
_cell.angle_gamma   90.00
#
_symmetry.space_group_name_H-M   'P 1'
#
loop_
_entity.id
_entity.type
_entity.pdbx_description
1 polymer ?
#
loop_
_entity_poly.entity_id
_entity_poly.type
_entity_poly.pdbx_seq_one_letter_code
_entity_poly.pdbx_strand_id
1 'polypeptide(L)'
;SAMFVTMFYFVCHMDSGHIAYCNAGHNPPLQLRNGDAIWVGTDSSKGKGLPVGVMEEAEYSDAFLQLSPEDMLVVYTDGVTEACNMQGALFGEEKLAETVAPLFSDPPEKICLQVLEEVRKHQGESRQSDDITILAFRRTQSGD
;
A
#
# COMPACT_ATOMS: atom_id res chain seq x y z
N SER A 1 11.88 26.53 -5.00
CA SER A 1 11.79 25.09 -4.70
C SER A 1 10.48 24.90 -3.97
N ALA A 2 9.50 24.23 -4.57
CA ALA A 2 8.30 23.83 -3.86
C ALA A 2 8.59 22.45 -3.27
N MET A 3 8.60 22.35 -1.93
CA MET A 3 8.70 21.06 -1.26
C MET A 3 7.30 20.44 -1.23
N PHE A 4 7.19 19.18 -1.63
CA PHE A 4 5.95 18.42 -1.57
C PHE A 4 6.19 17.05 -0.95
N VAL A 5 5.10 16.38 -0.54
CA VAL A 5 5.12 15.01 -0.02
C VAL A 5 3.90 14.24 -0.50
N THR A 6 4.09 12.97 -0.88
CA THR A 6 2.95 12.07 -1.13
C THR A 6 2.49 11.47 0.18
N MET A 7 1.18 11.26 0.34
CA MET A 7 0.65 10.73 1.59
C MET A 7 -0.56 9.83 1.35
N PHE A 8 -0.59 8.69 2.04
CA PHE A 8 -1.79 7.91 2.23
C PHE A 8 -2.21 7.99 3.70
N TYR A 9 -3.45 8.38 3.95
CA TYR A 9 -4.01 8.53 5.29
C TYR A 9 -5.34 7.79 5.37
N PHE A 10 -5.60 7.11 6.48
CA PHE A 10 -6.88 6.46 6.72
C PHE A 10 -7.27 6.45 8.19
N VAL A 11 -8.58 6.42 8.44
CA VAL A 11 -9.20 6.22 9.76
C VAL A 11 -10.08 4.98 9.68
N CYS A 12 -9.85 4.02 10.57
CA CYS A 12 -10.63 2.79 10.66
C CYS A 12 -11.55 2.81 11.87
N HIS A 13 -12.85 2.63 11.64
CA HIS A 13 -13.82 2.34 12.69
C HIS A 13 -13.80 0.83 12.97
N MET A 14 -13.08 0.41 14.02
CA MET A 14 -12.80 -1.01 14.29
C MET A 14 -14.05 -1.89 14.42
N ASP A 15 -15.12 -1.36 15.03
CA ASP A 15 -16.37 -2.10 15.24
C ASP A 15 -17.05 -2.49 13.91
N SER A 16 -17.10 -1.56 12.96
CA SER A 16 -17.75 -1.78 11.67
C SER A 16 -16.77 -2.25 10.58
N GLY A 17 -15.48 -1.97 10.73
CA GLY A 17 -14.46 -2.11 9.68
C GLY A 17 -14.56 -1.06 8.58
N HIS A 18 -15.36 -0.01 8.78
CA HIS A 18 -15.47 1.08 7.82
C HIS A 18 -14.22 1.94 7.86
N ILE A 19 -13.61 2.15 6.69
CA ILE A 19 -12.43 3.00 6.53
C ILE A 19 -12.78 4.20 5.68
N ALA A 20 -12.51 5.40 6.21
CA ALA A 20 -12.38 6.62 5.43
C ALA A 20 -10.89 6.85 5.16
N TYR A 21 -10.53 7.08 3.91
CA TYR A 21 -9.14 7.30 3.50
C TYR A 21 -9.00 8.42 2.49
N CYS A 22 -7.80 8.99 2.43
CA CYS A 22 -7.40 9.93 1.41
C CYS A 22 -6.01 9.56 0.90
N ASN A 23 -5.82 9.64 -0.42
CA ASN A 23 -4.56 9.41 -1.09
C ASN A 23 -4.09 10.70 -1.80
N ALA A 24 -3.20 11.45 -1.16
CA ALA A 24 -2.57 12.64 -1.69
C ALA A 24 -1.34 12.28 -2.55
N GLY A 25 -1.57 11.66 -3.71
CA GLY A 25 -0.55 11.36 -4.71
C GLY A 25 0.39 10.21 -4.35
N HIS A 26 0.08 9.43 -3.32
CA HIS A 26 0.81 8.23 -2.91
C HIS A 26 0.40 7.01 -3.74
N ASN A 27 1.17 5.95 -3.65
CA ASN A 27 0.89 4.68 -4.31
C ASN A 27 -0.47 4.11 -3.84
N PRO A 28 -1.30 3.54 -4.75
CA PRO A 28 -2.53 2.88 -4.36
C PRO A 28 -2.22 1.70 -3.42
N PRO A 29 -2.89 1.57 -2.26
CA PRO A 29 -2.67 0.43 -1.39
C PRO A 29 -3.41 -0.81 -1.92
N LEU A 30 -3.05 -1.97 -1.38
CA LEU A 30 -3.71 -3.24 -1.64
C LEU A 30 -4.66 -3.60 -0.50
N GLN A 31 -5.86 -4.02 -0.84
CA GLN A 31 -6.74 -4.75 0.05
C GLN A 31 -6.62 -6.24 -0.23
N LEU A 32 -6.17 -7.02 0.76
CA LEU A 32 -6.24 -8.47 0.70
C LEU A 32 -7.59 -8.92 1.25
N ARG A 33 -8.32 -9.67 0.42
CA ARG A 33 -9.66 -10.18 0.73
C ARG A 33 -9.82 -11.57 0.11
N ASN A 34 -10.11 -12.57 0.93
CA ASN A 34 -10.36 -13.95 0.48
C ASN A 34 -9.24 -14.55 -0.39
N GLY A 35 -7.98 -14.16 -0.16
CA GLY A 35 -6.84 -14.61 -0.97
C GLY A 35 -6.59 -13.78 -2.24
N ASP A 36 -7.44 -12.81 -2.56
CA ASP A 36 -7.22 -11.87 -3.66
C ASP A 36 -6.55 -10.58 -3.16
N ALA A 37 -5.63 -10.03 -3.93
CA ALA A 37 -5.02 -8.72 -3.70
C ALA A 37 -5.67 -7.69 -4.65
N ILE A 38 -6.43 -6.75 -4.09
CA ILE A 38 -7.25 -5.79 -4.84
C ILE A 38 -6.70 -4.38 -4.66
N TRP A 39 -6.38 -3.69 -5.76
CA TRP A 39 -5.95 -2.30 -5.71
C TRP A 39 -7.08 -1.35 -5.31
N VAL A 40 -6.82 -0.49 -4.32
CA VAL A 40 -7.79 0.46 -3.78
C VAL A 40 -7.62 1.83 -4.44
N GLY A 41 -8.72 2.47 -4.83
CA GLY A 41 -8.72 3.86 -5.32
C GLY A 41 -8.05 4.05 -6.69
N THR A 42 -8.06 3.01 -7.53
CA THR A 42 -7.57 3.07 -8.91
C THR A 42 -8.57 3.71 -9.88
N ASP A 43 -9.84 3.86 -9.47
CA ASP A 43 -10.81 4.66 -10.21
C ASP A 43 -10.46 6.14 -10.08
N SER A 44 -10.28 6.81 -11.23
CA SER A 44 -9.80 8.20 -11.35
C SER A 44 -10.65 9.29 -10.68
N SER A 45 -11.70 8.91 -9.93
CA SER A 45 -12.65 9.81 -9.28
C SER A 45 -12.70 9.68 -7.76
N LYS A 46 -12.00 8.72 -7.12
CA LYS A 46 -12.14 8.50 -5.67
C LYS A 46 -10.80 8.50 -4.95
N GLY A 47 -10.66 9.41 -3.99
CA GLY A 47 -9.55 9.43 -3.03
C GLY A 47 -8.19 9.83 -3.59
N LYS A 48 -8.03 10.00 -4.91
CA LYS A 48 -6.79 10.42 -5.55
C LYS A 48 -6.69 11.95 -5.63
N GLY A 49 -5.78 12.53 -4.84
CA GLY A 49 -5.42 13.94 -4.83
C GLY A 49 -3.98 14.18 -5.32
N LEU A 50 -3.61 15.45 -5.47
CA LEU A 50 -2.23 15.85 -5.76
C LEU A 50 -1.35 15.66 -4.51
N PRO A 51 -0.02 15.45 -4.63
CA PRO A 51 0.86 15.49 -3.48
C PRO A 51 0.72 16.78 -2.68
N VAL A 52 0.83 16.68 -1.36
CA VAL A 52 0.66 17.82 -0.45
C VAL A 52 1.77 18.84 -0.71
N GLY A 53 1.40 20.12 -0.85
CA GLY A 53 2.33 21.22 -1.11
C GLY A 53 2.64 21.49 -2.58
N VAL A 54 2.05 20.73 -3.52
CA VAL A 54 2.18 20.99 -4.98
C VAL A 54 1.35 22.20 -5.41
N MET A 55 0.13 22.34 -4.87
CA MET A 55 -0.77 23.47 -5.10
C MET A 55 -1.30 23.96 -3.75
N GLU A 56 -1.32 25.28 -3.54
CA GLU A 56 -1.75 25.90 -2.28
C GLU A 56 -3.24 25.63 -2.01
N GLU A 57 -4.06 25.60 -3.05
CA GLU A 57 -5.50 25.36 -3.00
C GLU A 57 -5.90 23.91 -3.34
N ALA A 58 -4.99 22.94 -3.18
CA ALA A 58 -5.32 21.53 -3.39
C ALA A 58 -6.38 21.06 -2.38
N GLU A 59 -7.51 20.57 -2.89
CA GLU A 59 -8.55 19.93 -2.08
C GLU A 59 -8.40 18.41 -2.08
N TYR A 60 -8.70 17.82 -0.92
CA TYR A 60 -8.60 16.38 -0.68
C TYR A 60 -9.95 15.86 -0.25
N SER A 61 -10.43 14.80 -0.91
CA SER A 61 -11.70 14.17 -0.61
C SER A 61 -11.50 12.80 0.03
N ASP A 62 -12.41 12.49 0.94
CA ASP A 62 -12.49 11.14 1.52
C ASP A 62 -13.04 10.17 0.48
N ALA A 63 -12.37 9.04 0.39
CA ALA A 63 -12.91 7.81 -0.20
C ALA A 63 -13.13 6.78 0.90
N PHE A 64 -13.94 5.78 0.58
CA PHE A 64 -14.36 4.79 1.57
C PHE A 64 -14.06 3.38 1.08
N LEU A 65 -13.62 2.53 2.00
CA LEU A 65 -13.51 1.10 1.79
C LEU A 65 -14.01 0.35 3.04
N GLN A 66 -14.35 -0.92 2.86
CA GLN A 66 -14.82 -1.78 3.93
C GLN A 66 -13.79 -2.89 4.16
N LEU A 67 -13.31 -3.04 5.38
CA LEU A 67 -12.57 -4.24 5.82
C LEU A 67 -13.52 -5.18 6.54
N SER A 68 -13.76 -6.36 5.96
CA SER A 68 -14.34 -7.47 6.68
C SER A 68 -13.33 -7.98 7.73
N PRO A 69 -13.76 -8.75 8.74
CA PRO A 69 -12.78 -9.41 9.60
C PRO A 69 -11.84 -10.29 8.77
N GLU A 70 -10.58 -10.35 9.18
CA GLU A 70 -9.45 -10.96 8.49
C GLU A 70 -8.98 -10.29 7.20
N ASP A 71 -9.75 -9.36 6.61
CA ASP A 71 -9.25 -8.52 5.52
C ASP A 71 -8.03 -7.71 6.00
N MET A 72 -7.10 -7.47 5.07
CA MET A 72 -5.89 -6.70 5.34
C MET A 72 -5.76 -5.52 4.38
N LEU A 73 -5.29 -4.39 4.88
CA LEU A 73 -4.83 -3.26 4.09
C LEU A 73 -3.30 -3.23 4.11
N VAL A 74 -2.69 -3.18 2.93
CA VAL A 74 -1.24 -3.10 2.74
C VAL A 74 -0.90 -1.78 2.04
N VAL A 75 -0.19 -0.91 2.74
CA VAL A 75 0.30 0.39 2.27
C VAL A 75 1.81 0.33 2.16
N TYR A 76 2.38 0.96 1.14
CA TYR A 76 3.81 0.86 0.85
C TYR A 76 4.32 2.10 0.12
N THR A 77 5.63 2.39 0.23
CA THR A 77 6.29 3.42 -0.57
C THR A 77 6.75 2.85 -1.92
N ASP A 78 6.87 3.73 -2.92
CA ASP A 78 7.41 3.44 -4.26
C ASP A 78 8.78 2.77 -4.25
N GLY A 79 9.61 2.97 -3.22
CA GLY A 79 10.85 2.21 -3.02
C GLY A 79 10.68 0.67 -3.09
N VAL A 80 9.47 0.14 -2.83
CA VAL A 80 9.14 -1.29 -3.09
C VAL A 80 9.01 -1.56 -4.59
N THR A 81 8.14 -0.84 -5.29
CA THR A 81 7.79 -1.10 -6.69
C THR A 81 8.89 -0.66 -7.66
N GLU A 82 9.65 0.38 -7.30
CA GLU A 82 10.76 0.93 -8.08
C GLU A 82 12.11 0.30 -7.73
N ALA A 83 12.12 -0.69 -6.82
CA ALA A 83 13.31 -1.50 -6.58
C ALA A 83 13.78 -2.13 -7.89
N CYS A 84 14.99 -1.78 -8.31
CA CYS A 84 15.51 -2.08 -9.63
C CYS A 84 16.63 -3.13 -9.57
N ASN A 85 16.56 -4.14 -10.43
CA ASN A 85 17.59 -5.17 -10.52
C ASN A 85 18.75 -4.75 -11.44
N MET A 86 19.79 -5.61 -11.53
CA MET A 86 20.98 -5.35 -12.35
C MET A 86 20.71 -5.22 -13.86
N GLN A 87 19.54 -5.64 -14.35
CA GLN A 87 19.12 -5.49 -15.75
C GLN A 87 18.28 -4.23 -15.98
N GLY A 88 18.04 -3.41 -14.95
CA GLY A 88 17.19 -2.24 -15.06
C GLY A 88 15.69 -2.54 -14.95
N ALA A 89 15.30 -3.78 -14.62
CA ALA A 89 13.90 -4.13 -14.45
C ALA A 89 13.43 -3.78 -13.02
N LEU A 90 12.24 -3.19 -12.93
CA LEU A 90 11.60 -2.85 -11.66
C LEU A 90 10.88 -4.07 -11.06
N PHE A 91 10.76 -4.09 -9.73
CA PHE A 91 9.97 -5.10 -9.01
C PHE A 91 8.50 -5.04 -9.43
N GLY A 92 7.94 -3.84 -9.48
CA GLY A 92 6.62 -3.55 -10.02
C GLY A 92 5.45 -3.91 -9.11
N GLU A 93 4.29 -3.32 -9.44
CA GLU A 93 3.02 -3.52 -8.73
C GLU A 93 2.48 -4.96 -8.87
N GLU A 94 2.59 -5.55 -10.06
CA GLU A 94 2.10 -6.90 -10.34
C GLU A 94 2.78 -7.94 -9.43
N LYS A 95 4.10 -7.90 -9.35
CA LYS A 95 4.86 -8.81 -8.47
C LYS A 95 4.57 -8.57 -6.99
N LEU A 96 4.30 -7.33 -6.59
CA LEU A 96 3.86 -7.03 -5.22
C LEU A 96 2.52 -7.72 -4.91
N ALA A 97 1.53 -7.59 -5.80
CA ALA A 97 0.23 -8.24 -5.64
C ALA A 97 0.36 -9.78 -5.59
N GLU A 98 1.16 -10.37 -6.49
CA GLU A 98 1.47 -11.81 -6.50
C GLU A 98 2.16 -12.28 -5.21
N THR A 99 3.01 -11.44 -4.63
CA THR A 99 3.74 -11.76 -3.38
C THR A 99 2.81 -11.82 -2.18
N VAL A 100 1.84 -10.90 -2.09
CA VAL A 100 1.00 -10.76 -0.89
C VAL A 100 -0.28 -11.59 -0.95
N ALA A 101 -0.85 -11.83 -2.13
CA ALA A 101 -2.12 -12.56 -2.29
C ALA A 101 -2.13 -13.95 -1.59
N PRO A 102 -1.09 -14.79 -1.69
CA PRO A 102 -1.06 -16.11 -1.05
C PRO A 102 -1.01 -16.06 0.48
N LEU A 103 -0.67 -14.91 1.06
CA LEU A 103 -0.41 -14.72 2.48
C LEU A 103 -1.64 -14.21 3.25
N PHE A 104 -2.83 -14.26 2.65
CA PHE A 104 -4.07 -13.74 3.24
C PHE A 104 -4.31 -14.24 4.68
N SER A 105 -3.98 -15.50 4.97
CA SER A 105 -4.17 -16.10 6.29
C SER A 105 -2.97 -15.92 7.24
N ASP A 106 -1.83 -15.41 6.77
CA ASP A 106 -0.61 -15.24 7.57
C ASP A 106 -0.64 -13.96 8.40
N PRO A 107 0.07 -13.85 9.54
CA PRO A 107 0.10 -12.61 10.32
C PRO A 107 0.60 -11.39 9.50
N PRO A 108 0.14 -10.16 9.78
CA PRO A 108 0.57 -8.96 9.05
C PRO A 108 2.09 -8.77 8.96
N GLU A 109 2.83 -9.16 10.02
CA GLU A 109 4.29 -9.15 10.02
C GLU A 109 4.89 -9.98 8.89
N LYS A 110 4.29 -11.14 8.58
CA LYS A 110 4.74 -12.03 7.52
C LYS A 110 4.62 -11.38 6.14
N ILE A 111 3.60 -10.55 5.92
CA ILE A 111 3.47 -9.75 4.69
C ILE A 111 4.68 -8.84 4.52
N CYS A 112 4.96 -8.01 5.54
CA CYS A 112 6.07 -7.06 5.49
C CYS A 112 7.41 -7.76 5.24
N LEU A 113 7.66 -8.86 5.96
CA LEU A 113 8.90 -9.62 5.81
C LEU A 113 9.00 -10.29 4.44
N GLN A 114 7.92 -10.88 3.92
CA GLN A 114 7.94 -11.54 2.62
C GLN A 114 8.18 -10.54 1.49
N VAL A 115 7.53 -9.38 1.52
CA VAL A 115 7.74 -8.33 0.51
C VAL A 115 9.18 -7.83 0.56
N LEU A 116 9.74 -7.55 1.75
CA LEU A 116 11.14 -7.17 1.89
C LEU A 116 12.10 -8.24 1.35
N GLU A 117 11.82 -9.51 1.61
CA GLU A 117 12.61 -10.63 1.11
C GLU A 117 12.56 -10.71 -0.42
N GLU A 118 11.39 -10.63 -1.03
CA GLU A 118 11.22 -10.70 -2.48
C GLU A 118 11.81 -9.49 -3.21
N VAL A 119 11.74 -8.30 -2.61
CA VAL A 119 12.42 -7.10 -3.13
C VAL A 119 13.93 -7.30 -3.11
N ARG A 120 14.51 -7.77 -1.99
CA ARG A 120 15.95 -8.05 -1.89
C ARG A 120 16.40 -9.12 -2.89
N LYS A 121 15.64 -10.20 -3.02
CA LYS A 121 15.91 -11.25 -4.03
C LYS A 121 15.87 -10.69 -5.45
N HIS A 122 14.93 -9.80 -5.75
CA HIS A 122 14.82 -9.17 -7.05
C HIS A 122 16.00 -8.23 -7.33
N GLN A 123 16.40 -7.40 -6.36
CA GLN A 123 17.55 -6.50 -6.49
C GLN A 123 18.87 -7.27 -6.67
N GLY A 124 19.04 -8.40 -5.97
CA GLY A 124 20.29 -9.15 -5.96
C GLY A 124 21.43 -8.28 -5.42
N GLU A 125 22.47 -8.07 -6.22
CA GLU A 125 23.61 -7.21 -5.90
C GLU A 125 23.37 -5.73 -6.25
N SER A 126 22.21 -5.39 -6.81
CA SER A 126 21.83 -4.01 -7.11
C SER A 126 21.66 -3.22 -5.81
N ARG A 127 21.98 -1.92 -5.85
CA ARG A 127 21.76 -1.04 -4.70
C ARG A 127 20.29 -0.66 -4.60
N GLN A 128 19.83 -0.51 -3.37
CA GLN A 128 18.54 0.12 -3.09
C GLN A 128 18.54 1.56 -3.63
N SER A 129 17.52 1.88 -4.43
CA SER A 129 17.35 3.16 -5.11
C SER A 129 16.63 4.20 -4.26
N ASP A 130 15.73 3.77 -3.37
CA ASP A 130 14.90 4.64 -2.51
C ASP A 130 14.50 3.94 -1.20
N ASP A 131 13.97 4.68 -0.23
CA ASP A 131 13.53 4.15 1.07
C ASP A 131 12.31 3.23 0.95
N ILE A 132 12.38 2.08 1.62
CA ILE A 132 11.31 1.08 1.62
C ILE A 132 10.56 1.13 2.96
N THR A 133 9.27 1.43 2.89
CA THR A 133 8.34 1.35 4.03
C THR A 133 7.12 0.53 3.63
N ILE A 134 6.68 -0.34 4.55
CA ILE A 134 5.50 -1.20 4.37
C ILE A 134 4.70 -1.21 5.66
N LEU A 135 3.39 -0.98 5.55
CA LEU A 135 2.41 -1.09 6.63
C LEU A 135 1.39 -2.15 6.25
N ALA A 136 1.24 -3.16 7.10
CA ALA A 136 0.21 -4.18 6.99
C ALA A 136 -0.75 -4.06 8.17
N PHE A 137 -2.03 -3.81 7.89
CA PHE A 137 -3.08 -3.62 8.89
C PHE A 137 -4.19 -4.65 8.67
N ARG A 138 -4.35 -5.59 9.61
CA ARG A 138 -5.46 -6.55 9.62
C ARG A 138 -6.53 -6.11 10.61
N ARG A 139 -7.79 -6.18 10.18
CA ARG A 139 -8.92 -6.13 11.11
C ARG A 139 -9.20 -7.54 11.63
N THR A 140 -8.99 -7.78 12.92
CA THR A 140 -9.35 -9.04 13.57
C THR A 140 -10.83 -9.04 13.98
N GLN A 141 -11.37 -10.21 14.31
CA GLN A 141 -12.68 -10.27 14.97
C GLN A 141 -12.62 -9.69 16.38
N SER A 142 -13.68 -9.00 16.81
CA SER A 142 -13.83 -8.58 18.19
C SER A 142 -14.01 -9.81 19.08
N GLY A 143 -12.95 -10.23 19.80
CA GLY A 143 -13.02 -11.37 20.72
C GLY A 143 -11.74 -12.20 20.88
N ASP A 144 -10.72 -11.97 20.03
CA ASP A 144 -9.37 -12.55 20.19
C ASP A 144 -8.48 -11.71 21.13
#